data_AF-A0A426GD75-F1
#
_entry.id   AF-A0A426GD75-F1
#
_cell.length_a   1.000
_cell.length_b   1.000
_cell.length_c   1.000
_cell.angle_alpha   90.00
_cell.angle_beta   90.00
_cell.angle_gamma   90.00
#
_symmetry.space_group_name_H-M   'P 1'
#
loop_
_entity.id
_entity.type
_entity.pdbx_description
1 polymer ?
#
loop_
_entity_poly.entity_id
_entity_poly.type
_entity_poly.pdbx_seq_one_letter_code
_entity_poly.pdbx_strand_id
1 'polypeptide(L)' 'MSHACESCGLPIESGPYCQYCVDEAGALQDFPTRFERMVQWQERRGSPRAQAETETIVYMSKMPAWKDHPEVQARLSA' A
#
# COMPACT_ATOMS: atom_id res chain seq x y z
N MET A 1 19.85 -8.45 -7.45
CA MET A 1 19.67 -6.98 -7.45
C MET A 1 18.32 -6.75 -6.83
N SER A 2 18.25 -6.07 -5.70
CA SER A 2 16.97 -5.81 -5.04
C SER A 2 16.25 -4.62 -5.70
N HIS A 3 14.94 -4.73 -5.85
CA HIS A 3 14.07 -3.65 -6.32
C HIS A 3 12.95 -3.42 -5.30
N ALA A 4 12.19 -2.34 -5.47
CA ALA A 4 11.09 -2.02 -4.56
C ALA A 4 9.82 -2.80 -4.91
N CYS A 5 9.17 -3.35 -3.88
CA CYS A 5 7.83 -3.92 -3.96
C CYS A 5 6.86 -2.89 -4.54
N GLU A 6 6.14 -3.28 -5.59
CA GLU A 6 5.24 -2.40 -6.33
C GLU A 6 3.99 -1.98 -5.54
N SER A 7 3.73 -2.61 -4.39
CA SER A 7 2.59 -2.32 -3.51
C SER A 7 2.94 -1.50 -2.27
N CYS A 8 4.11 -1.71 -1.68
CA CYS A 8 4.49 -1.11 -0.39
C CYS A 8 5.90 -0.53 -0.33
N GLY A 9 6.64 -0.55 -1.45
CA GLY A 9 7.97 0.03 -1.56
C GLY A 9 9.09 -0.70 -0.80
N LEU A 10 8.80 -1.78 -0.05
CA LEU A 10 9.83 -2.56 0.63
C LEU A 10 10.81 -3.20 -0.37
N PRO A 11 12.12 -3.25 -0.08
CA PRO A 11 13.08 -3.94 -0.93
C PRO A 11 12.79 -5.45 -0.98
N ILE A 12 12.80 -6.01 -2.18
CA ILE A 12 12.59 -7.44 -2.45
C ILE A 12 13.61 -7.96 -3.45
N GLU A 13 13.89 -9.27 -3.39
CA GLU A 13 14.86 -9.93 -4.26
C GLU A 13 14.26 -10.45 -5.58
N SER A 14 12.95 -10.71 -5.61
CA SER A 14 12.27 -11.25 -6.78
C SER A 14 10.76 -10.99 -6.74
N GLY A 15 10.13 -11.06 -7.91
CA GLY A 15 8.69 -10.82 -8.08
C GLY A 15 8.27 -9.34 -7.95
N PRO A 16 7.01 -9.01 -8.25
CA PRO A 16 6.51 -7.63 -8.13
C PRO A 16 6.15 -7.24 -6.68
N TYR A 17 5.85 -8.21 -5.82
CA TYR A 17 5.31 -7.99 -4.48
C TYR A 17 6.07 -8.75 -3.39
N CYS A 18 6.15 -8.17 -2.19
CA CYS A 18 6.70 -8.86 -1.03
C CYS A 18 5.69 -9.82 -0.39
N GLN A 19 6.17 -10.77 0.42
CA GLN A 19 5.35 -11.75 1.16
C GLN A 19 4.26 -11.12 2.04
N TYR A 20 4.44 -9.87 2.48
CA TYR A 20 3.46 -9.17 3.32
C TYR A 20 2.31 -8.54 2.52
N CYS A 21 2.48 -8.37 1.22
CA CYS A 21 1.49 -7.77 0.33
C CYS A 21 0.66 -8.81 -0.42
N VAL A 22 1.10 -10.05 -0.45
CA VAL A 22 0.39 -11.13 -1.15
C VAL A 22 -0.44 -11.99 -0.18
N ASP A 23 -1.43 -12.70 -0.72
CA ASP A 23 -2.21 -13.71 -0.01
C ASP A 23 -1.51 -15.09 -0.03
N GLU A 24 -2.19 -16.12 0.44
CA GLU A 24 -1.69 -17.51 0.48
C GLU A 24 -1.40 -18.09 -0.91
N ALA A 25 -2.06 -17.56 -1.95
CA ALA A 25 -1.84 -17.95 -3.34
C ALA A 25 -0.73 -17.14 -4.02
N GLY A 26 -0.14 -16.15 -3.31
CA GLY A 26 0.87 -15.25 -3.87
C GLY A 26 0.28 -14.12 -4.72
N ALA A 27 -1.04 -13.93 -4.72
CA ALA A 27 -1.70 -12.82 -5.40
C ALA A 27 -1.71 -11.57 -4.51
N LEU A 28 -1.63 -10.38 -5.12
CA LEU A 28 -1.70 -9.13 -4.37
C LEU A 28 -3.02 -9.04 -3.60
N GLN A 29 -2.93 -8.78 -2.29
CA GLN A 29 -4.10 -8.52 -1.44
C GLN A 29 -4.95 -7.38 -2.01
N ASP A 30 -6.26 -7.43 -1.79
CA ASP A 30 -7.17 -6.38 -2.24
C ASP A 30 -6.85 -5.00 -1.64
N PHE A 31 -7.38 -3.95 -2.29
CA PHE A 31 -7.16 -2.58 -1.86
C PHE A 31 -7.60 -2.32 -0.41
N PRO A 32 -8.82 -2.68 0.05
CA PRO A 32 -9.23 -2.45 1.44
C PRO A 32 -8.29 -3.08 2.46
N THR A 33 -7.86 -4.32 2.22
CA THR A 33 -6.92 -5.03 3.10
C THR A 33 -5.56 -4.34 3.15
N ARG A 34 -5.03 -3.94 1.99
CA ARG A 34 -3.72 -3.26 1.92
C ARG A 34 -3.74 -1.88 2.51
N PHE A 35 -4.79 -1.11 2.20
CA PHE A 35 -5.02 0.20 2.77
C PHE A 35 -5.08 0.14 4.29
N GLU A 36 -5.94 -0.71 4.85
CA GLU A 36 -6.10 -0.85 6.30
C GLU A 36 -4.79 -1.24 6.99
N ARG A 37 -4.04 -2.20 6.45
CA ARG A 37 -2.75 -2.63 7.02
C ARG A 37 -1.71 -1.51 7.03
N MET A 38 -1.70 -0.66 6.01
CA MET A 38 -0.78 0.48 5.91
C MET A 38 -1.20 1.62 6.85
N VAL A 39 -2.49 1.88 6.99
CA VAL A 39 -3.04 2.83 7.97
C VAL A 39 -2.68 2.39 9.39
N GLN A 40 -2.93 1.13 9.75
CA GLN A 40 -2.56 0.59 11.06
C GLN A 40 -1.05 0.69 11.32
N TRP A 41 -0.22 0.57 10.28
CA TRP A 41 1.23 0.76 10.42
C TRP A 41 1.58 2.23 10.76
N GLN A 42 0.92 3.19 10.13
CA GLN A 42 1.07 4.61 10.47
C GLN A 42 0.51 4.95 11.87
N GLU A 43 -0.61 4.33 12.26
CA GLU A 43 -1.18 4.49 13.61
C GLU A 43 -0.22 3.97 14.69
N ARG A 44 0.42 2.81 14.46
CA ARG A 44 1.47 2.29 15.35
C ARG A 44 2.69 3.22 15.46
N ARG A 45 2.89 4.12 14.51
CA ARG A 45 3.94 5.15 14.54
C ARG A 45 3.48 6.46 15.19
N GLY A 46 2.23 6.52 15.67
CA GLY A 46 1.66 7.65 16.40
C GLY A 46 0.81 8.59 15.56
N SER A 47 0.54 8.27 14.29
CA SER A 47 -0.34 9.09 13.44
C SER A 47 -1.81 8.88 13.85
N PRO A 48 -2.61 9.93 14.08
CA PRO A 48 -4.05 9.80 14.22
C PRO A 48 -4.67 9.17 12.96
N ARG A 49 -5.71 8.35 13.15
CA ARG A 49 -6.40 7.60 12.08
C ARG A 49 -6.62 8.40 10.79
N ALA A 50 -7.22 9.59 10.88
CA ALA A 50 -7.52 10.42 9.71
C ALA A 50 -6.26 10.89 8.94
N GLN A 51 -5.19 11.22 9.67
CA GLN A 51 -3.90 11.55 9.07
C GLN A 51 -3.27 10.32 8.42
N ALA A 52 -3.29 9.18 9.12
CA ALA A 52 -2.76 7.91 8.63
C ALA A 52 -3.44 7.47 7.32
N GLU A 53 -4.76 7.61 7.22
CA GLU A 53 -5.53 7.36 6.00
C GLU A 53 -5.10 8.26 4.84
N THR A 54 -5.00 9.57 5.08
CA THR A 54 -4.59 10.55 4.06
C THR A 54 -3.17 10.27 3.56
N GLU A 55 -2.22 10.09 4.48
CA GLU A 55 -0.83 9.80 4.13
C GLU A 55 -0.70 8.46 3.40
N THR A 56 -1.50 7.46 3.78
CA THR A 56 -1.51 6.16 3.11
C THR A 56 -1.98 6.28 1.66
N ILE A 57 -3.04 7.04 1.38
CA ILE A 57 -3.50 7.26 0.00
C ILE A 57 -2.44 8.00 -0.83
N VAL A 58 -1.83 9.05 -0.29
CA VAL A 58 -0.75 9.79 -0.96
C VAL A 58 0.48 8.91 -1.21
N TYR A 59 0.75 7.96 -0.33
CA TYR A 59 1.83 7.01 -0.52
C TYR A 59 1.48 5.96 -1.57
N MET A 60 0.29 5.35 -1.48
CA MET A 60 -0.20 4.37 -2.45
C MET A 60 -0.28 4.97 -3.86
N SER A 61 -0.61 6.25 -4.02
CA SER A 61 -0.64 6.90 -5.34
C SER A 61 0.71 6.94 -6.06
N LYS A 62 1.83 6.71 -5.35
CA LYS A 62 3.18 6.63 -5.92
C LYS A 62 3.60 5.20 -6.26
N MET A 63 2.83 4.22 -5.82
CA MET A 63 3.13 2.80 -5.98
C MET A 63 2.55 2.27 -7.31
N PRO A 64 3.32 1.51 -8.11
CA PRO A 64 2.85 0.99 -9.39
C PRO A 64 1.55 0.19 -9.30
N ALA A 65 1.35 -0.59 -8.23
CA ALA A 65 0.16 -1.40 -8.04
C ALA A 65 -1.13 -0.59 -7.79
N TRP A 66 -1.00 0.67 -7.35
CA TRP A 66 -2.12 1.43 -6.78
C TRP A 66 -2.37 2.78 -7.44
N LYS A 67 -1.37 3.37 -8.09
CA LYS A 67 -1.47 4.72 -8.66
C LYS A 67 -2.68 4.92 -9.57
N ASP A 68 -3.08 3.91 -10.33
CA ASP A 68 -4.22 3.97 -11.25
C ASP A 68 -5.49 3.30 -10.68
N HIS A 69 -5.48 2.91 -9.40
CA HIS A 69 -6.61 2.22 -8.77
C HIS A 69 -7.79 3.19 -8.50
N PRO A 70 -9.04 2.82 -8.83
CA PRO A 70 -10.20 3.71 -8.70
C PRO A 70 -10.39 4.33 -7.31
N GLU A 71 -10.22 3.54 -6.26
CA GLU A 71 -10.34 4.02 -4.86
C GLU A 71 -9.26 5.03 -4.48
N VAL A 72 -8.03 4.88 -5.01
CA VAL A 72 -6.94 5.84 -4.75
C VAL A 72 -7.26 7.16 -5.44
N GLN A 73 -7.68 7.10 -6.70
CA GLN A 73 -8.05 8.29 -7.47
C GLN A 73 -9.24 9.02 -6.85
N ALA A 74 -10.29 8.28 -6.45
CA ALA A 74 -11.46 8.85 -5.80
C ALA A 74 -11.08 9.59 -4.50
N ARG A 75 -10.23 8.98 -3.65
CA ARG A 75 -9.80 9.57 -2.38
C ARG A 75 -8.80 10.72 -2.52
N LEU A 76 -8.05 10.80 -3.63
CA LEU A 76 -7.18 11.95 -3.92
C LEU A 76 -7.96 13.18 -4.40
N SER A 77 -9.15 12.96 -4.99
CA SER A 77 -10.02 14.01 -5.51
C SER A 77 -11.04 14.55 -4.50
N ALA A 78 -11.14 13.91 -3.33
CA ALA A 78 -12.05 14.26 -2.24
C ALA A 78 -11.44 15.31 -1.30
#